data_AF-A0A381R663-F1
#
_entry.id   AF-A0A381R663-F1
#
_cell.length_a   1.000
_cell.length_b   1.000
_cell.length_c   1.000
_cell.angle_alpha   90.00
_cell.angle_beta   90.00
_cell.angle_gamma   90.00
#
_symmetry.space_group_name_H-M   'P 1'
#
loop_
_entity.id
_entity.type
_entity.pdbx_description
1 polymer ?
#
loop_
_entity_poly.entity_id
_entity_poly.type
_entity_poly.pdbx_seq_one_letter_code
_entity_poly.pdbx_strand_id
1 'polypeptide(L)'
;PLLWAVGLVTAVLTAFYMTRQVVLTFFGRGRFADPRPAEVEAAWEARLAEVDATVEAAEQTVAAETDNGQPAEGLEAAEQALAVARAEQATLRTAADARPEPSGLALEAAPDVGPVADALPAEVAVRAEHHPHESPRSMTLPLVVLAALSMVGGLVQLPFSSTTKRLEHWLEPTLFHNEVHLTIGAGTLWILAVVAVLGGVVGIGVAVAAYAARRVDHRLFEQPVLADAWRLDRAVSRFMGGLGRAGFEAVARFDEAVVDGAVDGVATLVRKEAGLLRRFHNGLVRTYAVGIGVGAVGLVAWFLSRSSF
;
A
#
# COMPACT_ATOMS: atom_id res chain seq x y z
N PRO A 1 7.64 30.89 24.42
CA PRO A 1 6.48 30.22 25.10
C PRO A 1 5.78 29.20 24.18
N LEU A 2 5.50 29.55 22.92
CA LEU A 2 4.82 28.67 21.96
C LEU A 2 5.57 27.35 21.72
N LEU A 3 6.88 27.40 21.47
CA LEU A 3 7.70 26.19 21.24
C LEU A 3 7.67 25.22 22.43
N TRP A 4 7.64 25.73 23.66
CA TRP A 4 7.54 24.90 24.87
C TRP A 4 6.18 24.24 25.00
N ALA A 5 5.10 24.97 24.68
CA ALA A 5 3.76 24.40 24.65
C ALA A 5 3.65 23.31 23.57
N VAL A 6 4.22 23.55 22.38
CA VAL A 6 4.30 22.54 21.31
C VAL A 6 5.04 21.30 21.80
N GLY A 7 6.23 21.47 22.40
CA GLY A 7 7.02 20.35 22.92
C GLY A 7 6.27 19.54 23.99
N LEU A 8 5.55 20.20 24.90
CA LEU A 8 4.72 19.53 25.90
C LEU A 8 3.59 18.73 25.25
N VAL A 9 2.86 19.33 24.31
CA VAL A 9 1.78 18.67 23.56
C VAL A 9 2.34 17.45 22.81
N THR A 10 3.47 17.61 22.13
CA THR A 10 4.15 16.51 21.43
C THR A 10 4.53 15.40 22.40
N ALA A 11 5.06 15.70 23.59
CA ALA A 11 5.40 14.69 24.59
C ALA A 11 4.18 13.91 25.08
N VAL A 12 3.07 14.61 25.38
CA VAL A 12 1.80 13.97 25.80
C VAL A 12 1.27 13.06 24.69
N LEU A 13 1.22 13.55 23.45
CA LEU A 13 0.76 12.77 22.30
C LEU A 13 1.67 11.55 22.04
N THR A 14 2.99 11.73 22.15
CA THR A 14 3.96 10.64 21.97
C THR A 14 3.73 9.55 23.01
N ALA A 15 3.61 9.94 24.28
CA ALA A 15 3.33 9.00 25.36
C ALA A 15 2.00 8.27 25.15
N PHE A 16 0.94 9.01 24.79
CA PHE A 16 -0.37 8.44 24.48
C PHE A 16 -0.32 7.42 23.33
N TYR A 17 0.28 7.76 22.19
CA TYR A 17 0.32 6.87 21.02
C TYR A 17 1.26 5.68 21.20
N MET A 18 2.39 5.84 21.90
CA MET A 18 3.28 4.72 22.23
C MET A 18 2.59 3.75 23.18
N THR A 19 1.90 4.24 24.21
CA THR A 19 1.10 3.39 25.11
C THR A 19 -0.05 2.72 24.38
N ARG A 20 -0.77 3.43 23.51
CA ARG A 20 -1.81 2.85 22.65
C ARG A 20 -1.24 1.69 21.83
N GLN A 21 -0.08 1.86 21.20
CA GLN A 21 0.56 0.80 20.42
C GLN A 21 0.88 -0.43 21.28
N VAL A 22 1.47 -0.22 22.47
CA VAL A 22 1.79 -1.31 23.41
C VAL A 22 0.52 -2.03 23.86
N VAL A 23 -0.52 -1.28 24.25
CA VAL A 23 -1.81 -1.84 24.68
C VAL A 23 -2.44 -2.67 23.56
N LEU A 24 -2.54 -2.12 22.36
CA LEU A 24 -3.14 -2.83 21.22
C LEU A 24 -2.34 -4.07 20.79
N THR A 25 -1.01 -4.05 20.93
CA THR A 25 -0.15 -5.15 20.47
C THR A 25 -0.08 -6.29 21.48
N PHE A 26 0.05 -5.98 22.77
CA PHE A 26 0.32 -6.99 23.82
C PHE A 26 -0.88 -7.31 24.70
N PHE A 27 -1.80 -6.36 24.88
CA PHE A 27 -2.96 -6.51 25.76
C PHE A 27 -4.30 -6.52 25.00
N GLY A 28 -4.27 -6.27 23.69
CA GLY A 28 -5.42 -6.36 22.80
C GLY A 28 -5.73 -7.80 22.39
N ARG A 29 -6.85 -7.98 21.68
CA ARG A 29 -7.19 -9.28 21.11
C ARG A 29 -6.25 -9.60 19.94
N GLY A 30 -5.75 -10.84 19.89
CA GLY A 30 -5.01 -11.34 18.74
C GLY A 30 -5.88 -11.36 17.48
N ARG A 31 -5.47 -10.61 16.45
CA ARG A 31 -6.19 -10.47 15.16
C ARG A 31 -5.65 -11.35 14.03
N PHE A 32 -4.65 -12.19 14.31
CA PHE A 32 -3.93 -12.95 13.28
C PHE A 32 -4.84 -13.94 12.52
N ALA A 33 -5.88 -14.43 13.20
CA ALA A 33 -6.88 -15.34 12.66
C ALA A 33 -8.13 -14.63 12.10
N ASP A 34 -8.21 -13.30 12.20
CA ASP A 34 -9.41 -12.60 11.76
C ASP A 34 -9.55 -12.68 10.22
N PRO A 35 -10.79 -12.86 9.72
CA PRO A 35 -11.10 -12.66 8.31
C PRO A 35 -10.70 -11.26 7.88
N ARG A 36 -9.97 -11.15 6.76
CA ARG A 36 -9.62 -9.84 6.20
C ARG A 36 -10.85 -9.23 5.55
N PRO A 37 -10.98 -7.89 5.48
CA PRO A 37 -12.13 -7.25 4.84
C PRO A 37 -12.40 -7.74 3.41
N ALA A 38 -11.36 -7.96 2.62
CA ALA A 38 -11.49 -8.49 1.27
C ALA A 38 -11.96 -9.96 1.21
N GLU A 39 -11.59 -10.78 2.21
CA GLU A 39 -12.04 -12.18 2.31
C GLU A 39 -13.52 -12.24 2.70
N VAL A 40 -13.95 -11.34 3.59
CA VAL A 40 -15.35 -11.18 3.98
C VAL A 40 -16.17 -10.68 2.79
N GLU A 41 -15.69 -9.68 2.03
CA GLU A 41 -16.39 -9.19 0.85
C GLU A 41 -16.53 -10.27 -0.21
N ALA A 42 -15.46 -11.01 -0.49
CA ALA A 42 -15.50 -12.14 -1.43
C ALA A 42 -16.49 -13.23 -0.98
N ALA A 43 -16.58 -13.51 0.33
CA ALA A 43 -17.54 -14.48 0.87
C ALA A 43 -18.99 -13.98 0.71
N TRP A 44 -19.24 -12.68 0.89
CA TRP A 44 -20.54 -12.07 0.60
C TRP A 44 -20.90 -12.12 -0.88
N GLU A 45 -19.97 -11.75 -1.77
CA GLU A 45 -20.17 -11.83 -3.22
C GLU A 45 -20.48 -13.27 -3.67
N ALA A 46 -19.71 -14.24 -3.17
CA ALA A 46 -19.92 -15.66 -3.46
C ALA A 46 -21.29 -16.15 -2.97
N ARG A 47 -21.68 -15.82 -1.73
CA ARG A 47 -22.96 -16.26 -1.16
C ARG A 47 -24.15 -15.61 -1.84
N LEU A 48 -24.06 -14.34 -2.22
CA LEU A 48 -25.10 -13.66 -2.99
C LEU A 48 -25.24 -14.27 -4.39
N ALA A 49 -24.12 -14.57 -5.07
CA ALA A 49 -24.15 -15.22 -6.37
C ALA A 49 -24.75 -16.64 -6.30
N GLU A 50 -24.46 -17.40 -5.25
CA GLU A 50 -25.05 -18.72 -5.01
C GLU A 50 -26.57 -18.63 -4.85
N VAL A 51 -27.07 -17.72 -4.01
CA VAL A 51 -28.50 -17.56 -3.78
C VAL A 51 -29.23 -16.99 -5.01
N ASP A 52 -28.60 -16.11 -5.78
CA ASP A 52 -29.15 -15.65 -7.05
C ASP A 52 -29.28 -16.82 -8.04
N ALA A 53 -28.28 -17.72 -8.09
CA ALA A 53 -28.32 -18.93 -8.93
C ALA A 53 -29.38 -19.95 -8.45
N THR A 54 -29.61 -20.11 -7.14
CA THR A 54 -30.67 -21.00 -6.64
C THR A 54 -32.06 -20.49 -6.99
N VAL A 55 -32.28 -19.18 -6.93
CA VAL A 55 -33.53 -18.55 -7.40
C VAL A 55 -33.71 -18.76 -8.90
N GLU A 56 -32.68 -18.50 -9.71
CA GLU A 56 -32.75 -18.68 -11.17
C GLU A 56 -33.07 -20.14 -11.54
N ALA A 57 -32.41 -21.12 -10.89
CA ALA A 57 -32.68 -22.54 -11.09
C ALA A 57 -34.12 -22.93 -10.69
N ALA A 58 -34.64 -22.37 -9.58
CA ALA A 58 -36.02 -22.58 -9.17
C ALA A 58 -37.03 -21.96 -10.15
N GLU A 59 -36.74 -20.77 -10.69
CA GLU A 59 -37.57 -20.12 -11.73
C GLU A 59 -37.62 -20.94 -13.01
N GLN A 60 -36.47 -21.48 -13.46
CA GLN A 60 -36.40 -22.38 -14.60
C GLN A 60 -37.21 -23.67 -14.38
N THR A 61 -37.19 -24.21 -13.16
CA THR A 61 -37.96 -25.41 -12.79
C THR A 61 -39.46 -25.15 -12.85
N VAL A 62 -39.93 -24.02 -12.29
CA VAL A 62 -41.35 -23.61 -12.38
C VAL A 62 -41.78 -23.41 -13.84
N ALA A 63 -40.94 -22.76 -14.66
CA ALA A 63 -41.22 -22.56 -16.08
C ALA A 63 -41.33 -23.89 -16.84
N ALA A 64 -40.43 -24.85 -16.56
CA ALA A 64 -40.45 -26.17 -17.19
C ALA A 64 -41.70 -27.00 -16.81
N GLU A 65 -42.08 -27.01 -15.53
CA GLU A 65 -43.29 -27.71 -15.07
C GLU A 65 -44.58 -27.09 -15.64
N THR A 66 -44.59 -25.76 -15.84
CA THR A 66 -45.70 -25.02 -16.47
C THR A 66 -45.85 -25.39 -17.94
N ASP A 67 -44.75 -25.50 -18.69
CA ASP A 67 -44.75 -25.78 -20.13
C ASP A 67 -45.05 -27.26 -20.44
N ASN A 68 -44.61 -28.19 -19.57
CA ASN A 68 -44.79 -29.63 -19.76
C ASN A 68 -46.20 -30.15 -19.38
N GLY A 69 -47.06 -29.33 -18.78
CA GLY A 69 -48.42 -29.74 -18.37
C GLY A 69 -48.43 -30.88 -17.33
N GLN A 70 -47.41 -30.90 -16.45
CA GLN A 70 -47.22 -31.91 -15.40
C GLN A 70 -48.33 -31.86 -14.32
N PRO A 71 -48.48 -32.91 -13.46
CA PRO A 71 -49.52 -32.95 -12.43
C PRO A 71 -49.48 -31.73 -11.50
N ALA A 72 -50.65 -31.28 -11.02
CA ALA A 72 -50.77 -30.11 -10.14
C ALA A 72 -49.81 -30.14 -8.93
N GLU A 73 -49.54 -31.33 -8.38
CA GLU A 73 -48.62 -31.54 -7.26
C GLU A 73 -47.16 -31.16 -7.58
N GLY A 74 -46.70 -31.36 -8.83
CA GLY A 74 -45.33 -31.03 -9.25
C GLY A 74 -45.09 -29.53 -9.37
N LEU A 75 -46.07 -28.81 -9.93
CA LEU A 75 -46.05 -27.35 -10.05
C LEU A 75 -46.13 -26.68 -8.66
N GLU A 76 -47.01 -27.15 -7.78
CA GLU A 76 -47.12 -26.64 -6.40
C GLU A 76 -45.81 -26.81 -5.63
N ALA A 77 -45.12 -27.94 -5.77
CA ALA A 77 -43.82 -28.17 -5.15
C ALA A 77 -42.74 -27.24 -5.69
N ALA A 78 -42.72 -27.00 -7.01
CA ALA A 78 -41.77 -26.08 -7.65
C ALA A 78 -42.00 -24.62 -7.22
N GLU A 79 -43.25 -24.18 -7.16
CA GLU A 79 -43.61 -22.84 -6.68
C GLU A 79 -43.24 -22.64 -5.19
N GLN A 80 -43.44 -23.66 -4.35
CA GLN A 80 -43.01 -23.65 -2.96
C GLN A 80 -41.48 -23.54 -2.83
N ALA A 81 -40.72 -24.31 -3.61
CA ALA A 81 -39.26 -24.24 -3.62
C ALA A 81 -38.76 -22.86 -4.05
N LEU A 82 -39.39 -22.25 -5.07
CA LEU A 82 -39.09 -20.88 -5.50
C LEU A 82 -39.42 -19.84 -4.42
N ALA A 83 -40.54 -19.99 -3.71
CA ALA A 83 -40.90 -19.11 -2.61
C ALA A 83 -39.88 -19.18 -1.47
N VAL A 84 -39.39 -20.39 -1.14
CA VAL A 84 -38.32 -20.58 -0.14
C VAL A 84 -37.02 -19.92 -0.60
N ALA A 85 -36.60 -20.13 -1.85
CA ALA A 85 -35.37 -19.54 -2.40
C ALA A 85 -35.42 -18.00 -2.39
N ARG A 86 -36.56 -17.40 -2.77
CA ARG A 86 -36.76 -15.94 -2.72
C ARG A 86 -36.77 -15.40 -1.29
N ALA A 87 -37.34 -16.14 -0.34
CA ALA A 87 -37.31 -15.75 1.07
C ALA A 87 -35.88 -15.75 1.63
N GLU A 88 -35.08 -16.75 1.27
CA GLU A 88 -33.65 -16.82 1.63
C GLU A 88 -32.87 -15.65 1.01
N GLN A 89 -33.06 -15.37 -0.28
CA GLN A 89 -32.46 -14.23 -0.99
C GLN A 89 -32.79 -12.89 -0.33
N ALA A 90 -34.07 -12.66 -0.01
CA ALA A 90 -34.50 -11.43 0.65
C ALA A 90 -33.85 -11.26 2.03
N THR A 91 -33.74 -12.35 2.78
CA THR A 91 -33.09 -12.36 4.10
C THR A 91 -31.60 -12.04 3.99
N LEU A 92 -30.90 -12.67 3.04
CA LEU A 92 -29.47 -12.46 2.84
C LEU A 92 -29.14 -11.04 2.36
N ARG A 93 -29.94 -10.50 1.43
CA ARG A 93 -29.78 -9.11 0.95
C ARG A 93 -30.04 -8.09 2.06
N THR A 94 -31.07 -8.32 2.89
CA THR A 94 -31.33 -7.48 4.07
C THR A 94 -30.16 -7.52 5.04
N ALA A 95 -29.56 -8.69 5.27
CA ALA A 95 -28.38 -8.83 6.11
C ALA A 95 -27.14 -8.14 5.51
N ALA A 96 -26.96 -8.21 4.18
CA ALA A 96 -25.90 -7.51 3.47
C ALA A 96 -26.04 -5.97 3.57
N ASP A 97 -27.26 -5.44 3.47
CA ASP A 97 -27.52 -4.00 3.61
C ASP A 97 -27.33 -3.50 5.04
N ALA A 98 -27.68 -4.32 6.03
CA ALA A 98 -27.56 -3.99 7.46
C ALA A 98 -26.16 -4.25 8.04
N ARG A 99 -25.18 -4.67 7.22
CA ARG A 99 -23.86 -5.10 7.69
C ARG A 99 -23.15 -3.96 8.43
N PRO A 100 -22.69 -4.18 9.68
CA PRO A 100 -21.88 -3.19 10.37
C PRO A 100 -20.53 -3.06 9.67
N GLU A 101 -20.06 -1.83 9.47
CA GLU A 101 -18.69 -1.58 9.05
C GLU A 101 -17.73 -2.24 10.07
N PRO A 102 -16.84 -3.15 9.63
CA PRO A 102 -15.95 -3.83 10.54
C PRO A 102 -15.10 -2.79 11.28
N SER A 103 -15.12 -2.83 12.61
CA SER A 103 -14.33 -1.90 13.40
C SER A 103 -12.85 -2.15 13.12
N GLY A 104 -12.12 -1.12 12.68
CA GLY A 104 -10.68 -1.21 12.39
C GLY A 104 -9.81 -1.55 13.62
N LEU A 105 -10.41 -1.62 14.81
CA LEU A 105 -9.78 -1.92 16.08
C LEU A 105 -10.31 -3.22 16.67
N ALA A 106 -9.42 -4.18 16.86
CA ALA A 106 -9.69 -5.45 17.54
C ALA A 106 -9.70 -5.29 19.07
N LEU A 107 -10.51 -4.36 19.59
CA LEU A 107 -10.63 -4.12 21.03
C LEU A 107 -11.63 -5.07 21.69
N GLU A 108 -12.80 -5.31 21.09
CA GLU A 108 -13.93 -5.92 21.81
C GLU A 108 -14.16 -7.38 21.45
N ALA A 109 -14.44 -7.69 20.18
CA ALA A 109 -14.82 -9.03 19.72
C ALA A 109 -14.14 -9.39 18.40
N ALA A 110 -14.30 -10.65 17.98
CA ALA A 110 -14.05 -11.04 16.59
C ALA A 110 -14.99 -10.23 15.67
N PRO A 111 -14.55 -9.91 14.44
CA PRO A 111 -15.43 -9.27 13.47
C PRO A 111 -16.67 -10.16 13.25
N ASP A 112 -17.84 -9.55 13.36
CA ASP A 112 -19.09 -10.23 13.03
C ASP A 112 -19.17 -10.36 11.50
N VAL A 113 -18.98 -11.58 11.01
CA VAL A 113 -19.08 -11.91 9.59
C VAL A 113 -20.51 -12.31 9.19
N GLY A 114 -21.46 -12.32 10.13
CA GLY A 114 -22.86 -12.64 9.85
C GLY A 114 -23.05 -14.03 9.22
N PRO A 115 -24.01 -14.19 8.30
CA PRO A 115 -24.38 -15.49 7.74
C PRO A 115 -23.34 -16.08 6.77
N VAL A 116 -22.28 -15.35 6.43
CA VAL A 116 -21.24 -15.83 5.50
C VAL A 116 -20.05 -16.49 6.20
N ALA A 117 -20.16 -16.77 7.50
CA ALA A 117 -19.11 -17.44 8.27
C ALA A 117 -18.63 -18.75 7.63
N ASP A 118 -19.57 -19.55 7.10
CA ASP A 118 -19.28 -20.83 6.47
C ASP A 118 -18.75 -20.70 5.03
N ALA A 119 -18.95 -19.53 4.41
CA ALA A 119 -18.47 -19.22 3.06
C ALA A 119 -17.05 -18.62 3.05
N LEU A 120 -16.43 -18.48 4.23
CA LEU A 120 -15.07 -17.97 4.33
C LEU A 120 -14.06 -18.96 3.74
N PRO A 121 -12.94 -18.48 3.17
CA PRO A 121 -11.88 -19.35 2.68
C PRO A 121 -11.34 -20.28 3.78
N ALA A 122 -11.03 -21.54 3.43
CA ALA A 122 -10.46 -22.52 4.36
C ALA A 122 -9.16 -22.03 5.04
N GLU A 123 -8.43 -21.12 4.38
CA GLU A 123 -7.23 -20.46 4.92
C GLU A 123 -7.50 -19.65 6.20
N VAL A 124 -8.72 -19.16 6.40
CA VAL A 124 -9.14 -18.46 7.63
C VAL A 124 -9.13 -19.46 8.80
N ALA A 125 -9.71 -20.64 8.60
CA ALA A 125 -9.74 -21.70 9.63
C ALA A 125 -8.33 -22.18 9.98
N VAL A 126 -7.46 -22.39 8.99
CA VAL A 126 -6.07 -22.81 9.21
C VAL A 126 -5.27 -21.77 10.03
N ARG A 127 -5.52 -20.47 9.80
CA ARG A 127 -4.88 -19.41 10.60
C ARG A 127 -5.36 -19.40 12.05
N ALA A 128 -6.62 -19.76 12.30
CA ALA A 128 -7.18 -19.85 13.65
C ALA A 128 -6.55 -20.97 14.47
N GLU A 129 -6.11 -22.05 13.83
CA GLU A 129 -5.42 -23.17 14.48
C GLU A 129 -3.95 -22.85 14.84
N HIS A 130 -3.38 -21.79 14.26
CA HIS A 130 -1.98 -21.43 14.51
C HIS A 130 -1.83 -20.63 15.81
N HIS A 131 -1.19 -21.23 16.81
CA HIS A 131 -0.93 -20.56 18.08
C HIS A 131 0.40 -19.78 18.05
N PRO A 132 0.40 -18.48 18.40
CA PRO A 132 1.63 -17.71 18.57
C PRO A 132 2.51 -18.33 19.66
N HIS A 133 3.77 -18.57 19.33
CA HIS A 133 4.78 -19.04 20.27
C HIS A 133 5.77 -17.93 20.61
N GLU A 134 6.43 -18.08 21.75
CA GLU A 134 7.49 -17.16 22.17
C GLU A 134 8.64 -17.18 21.16
N SER A 135 9.27 -16.01 20.99
CA SER A 135 10.37 -15.85 20.04
C SER A 135 11.60 -16.68 20.45
N PRO A 136 12.34 -17.27 19.48
CA PRO A 136 13.48 -18.11 19.78
C PRO A 136 14.61 -17.31 20.45
N ARG A 137 15.51 -18.00 21.16
CA ARG A 137 16.63 -17.36 21.87
C ARG A 137 17.56 -16.53 20.97
N SER A 138 17.60 -16.84 19.67
CA SER A 138 18.34 -16.06 18.68
C SER A 138 17.80 -14.63 18.49
N MET A 139 16.52 -14.38 18.80
CA MET A 139 15.89 -13.06 18.73
C MET A 139 15.80 -12.37 20.11
N THR A 140 15.47 -13.13 21.17
CA THR A 140 15.29 -12.54 22.51
C THR A 140 16.60 -12.08 23.14
N LEU A 141 17.71 -12.79 22.92
CA LEU A 141 19.00 -12.43 23.50
C LEU A 141 19.51 -11.06 22.99
N PRO A 142 19.51 -10.76 21.67
CA PRO A 142 19.80 -9.41 21.19
C PRO A 142 18.91 -8.32 21.80
N LEU A 143 17.60 -8.56 21.95
CA LEU A 143 16.67 -7.59 22.53
C LEU A 143 16.98 -7.28 24.00
N VAL A 144 17.30 -8.30 24.81
CA VAL A 144 17.70 -8.13 26.22
C VAL A 144 19.01 -7.35 26.33
N VAL A 145 20.00 -7.67 25.49
CA VAL A 145 21.27 -6.93 25.46
C VAL A 145 21.04 -5.47 25.09
N LEU A 146 20.21 -5.19 24.07
CA LEU A 146 19.87 -3.81 23.68
C LEU A 146 19.14 -3.06 24.80
N ALA A 147 18.22 -3.71 25.52
CA ALA A 147 17.54 -3.10 26.66
C ALA A 147 18.53 -2.73 27.78
N ALA A 148 19.46 -3.62 28.11
CA ALA A 148 20.51 -3.34 29.09
C ALA A 148 21.44 -2.21 28.63
N LEU A 149 21.88 -2.22 27.38
CA LEU A 149 22.72 -1.17 26.80
C LEU A 149 21.99 0.19 26.76
N SER A 150 20.68 0.21 26.48
CA SER A 150 19.88 1.43 26.52
C SER A 150 19.78 2.00 27.94
N MET A 151 19.63 1.14 28.95
CA MET A 151 19.62 1.55 30.36
C MET A 151 20.97 2.14 30.79
N VAL A 152 22.07 1.45 30.44
CA VAL A 152 23.43 1.93 30.71
C VAL A 152 23.72 3.23 29.96
N GLY A 153 23.35 3.32 28.68
CA GLY A 153 23.52 4.54 27.88
C GLY A 153 22.79 5.73 28.48
N GLY A 154 21.55 5.54 28.95
CA GLY A 154 20.81 6.57 29.67
C GLY A 154 21.49 6.97 31.00
N LEU A 155 22.02 6.00 31.74
CA LEU A 155 22.72 6.24 33.01
C LEU A 155 24.03 7.03 32.82
N VAL A 156 24.75 6.78 31.71
CA VAL A 156 26.03 7.42 31.40
C VAL A 156 25.86 8.92 31.09
N GLN A 157 24.69 9.36 30.64
CA GLN A 157 24.41 10.75 30.24
C GLN A 157 23.37 11.43 31.16
N LEU A 158 23.40 11.12 32.46
CA LEU A 158 22.46 11.72 33.40
C LEU A 158 22.75 13.21 33.66
N PRO A 159 21.74 14.09 33.58
CA PRO A 159 21.91 15.54 33.72
C PRO A 159 21.94 16.03 35.19
N PHE A 160 22.32 15.17 36.14
CA PHE A 160 22.31 15.52 37.57
C PHE A 160 23.58 16.24 38.06
N SER A 161 24.69 16.12 37.33
CA SER A 161 25.98 16.76 37.65
C SER A 161 26.78 17.03 36.38
N SER A 162 27.65 18.05 36.40
CA SER A 162 28.63 18.28 35.31
C SER A 162 29.55 17.08 35.12
N THR A 163 29.87 16.34 36.18
CA THR A 163 30.72 15.14 36.13
C THR A 163 30.02 13.92 35.50
N THR A 164 28.69 13.89 35.46
CA THR A 164 27.91 12.80 34.84
C THR A 164 27.59 13.03 33.36
N LYS A 165 27.97 14.19 32.79
CA LYS A 165 27.85 14.50 31.35
C LYS A 165 29.01 13.92 30.53
N ARG A 166 29.32 12.64 30.71
CA ARG A 166 30.53 12.03 30.14
C ARG A 166 30.56 12.02 28.61
N LEU A 167 29.41 11.84 27.96
CA LEU A 167 29.35 11.82 26.49
C LEU A 167 29.48 13.24 25.91
N GLU A 168 28.92 14.24 26.60
CA GLU A 168 29.04 15.66 26.23
C GLU A 168 30.52 16.09 26.23
N HIS A 169 31.25 15.85 27.33
CA HIS A 169 32.68 16.16 27.40
C HIS A 169 33.53 15.33 26.42
N TRP A 170 33.11 14.11 26.09
CA TRP A 170 33.81 13.29 25.09
C TRP A 170 33.61 13.80 23.66
N LEU A 171 32.44 14.38 23.35
CA LEU A 171 32.10 14.96 22.05
C LEU A 171 32.56 16.42 21.91
N GLU A 172 32.68 17.17 22.99
CA GLU A 172 33.11 18.58 23.03
C GLU A 172 34.32 18.89 22.12
N PRO A 173 35.40 18.08 22.09
CA PRO A 173 36.55 18.33 21.21
C PRO A 173 36.21 18.26 19.71
N THR A 174 35.20 17.48 19.32
CA THR A 174 34.78 17.32 17.90
C THR A 174 33.89 18.48 17.43
N LEU A 175 33.28 19.21 18.37
CA LEU A 175 32.38 20.33 18.08
C LEU A 175 33.12 21.68 18.04
N PHE A 176 34.43 21.71 18.29
CA PHE A 176 35.28 22.92 18.23
C PHE A 176 34.71 24.13 18.99
N HIS A 177 34.03 23.90 20.12
CA HIS A 177 33.38 24.95 20.94
C HIS A 177 32.29 25.75 20.21
N ASN A 178 31.72 25.24 19.11
CA ASN A 178 30.55 25.83 18.43
C ASN A 178 29.21 25.44 19.11
N GLU A 179 29.26 25.04 20.37
CA GLU A 179 28.09 24.63 21.12
C GLU A 179 27.25 25.84 21.56
N VAL A 180 25.95 25.77 21.29
CA VAL A 180 25.00 26.78 21.77
C VAL A 180 24.76 26.52 23.25
N HIS A 181 25.43 27.27 24.12
CA HIS A 181 25.15 27.26 25.55
C HIS A 181 23.76 27.87 25.83
N LEU A 182 22.75 27.02 25.93
CA LEU A 182 21.45 27.41 26.44
C LEU A 182 21.60 27.72 27.94
N THR A 183 21.77 28.99 28.30
CA THR A 183 21.82 29.46 29.70
C THR A 183 20.43 29.42 30.33
N ILE A 184 19.87 28.22 30.46
CA ILE A 184 18.62 27.97 31.15
C ILE A 184 18.98 27.69 32.61
N GLY A 185 18.46 28.48 33.55
CA GLY A 185 18.74 28.31 34.97
C GLY A 185 18.35 26.90 35.43
N ALA A 186 19.15 26.30 36.32
CA ALA A 186 18.92 24.93 36.81
C ALA A 186 17.49 24.68 37.32
N GLY A 187 16.89 25.67 37.99
CA GLY A 187 15.49 25.58 38.44
C GLY A 187 14.48 25.48 37.29
N THR A 188 14.73 26.15 36.16
CA THR A 188 13.89 26.03 34.96
C THR A 188 14.02 24.64 34.33
N LEU A 189 15.22 24.06 34.27
CA LEU A 189 15.42 22.69 33.76
C LEU A 189 14.63 21.65 34.58
N TRP A 190 14.64 21.75 35.91
CA TRP A 190 13.87 20.86 36.78
C TRP A 190 12.37 21.02 36.60
N ILE A 191 11.87 22.26 36.51
CA ILE A 191 10.45 22.52 36.24
C ILE A 191 10.06 21.88 34.90
N LEU A 192 10.87 22.07 33.85
CA LEU A 192 10.60 21.46 32.55
C LEU A 192 10.64 19.93 32.60
N ALA A 193 11.60 19.33 33.31
CA ALA A 193 11.69 17.89 33.46
C ALA A 193 10.43 17.34 34.17
N VAL A 194 10.01 17.96 35.27
CA VAL A 194 8.79 17.57 35.99
C VAL A 194 7.55 17.73 35.11
N VAL A 195 7.40 18.87 34.43
CA VAL A 195 6.27 19.11 33.52
C VAL A 195 6.23 18.09 32.39
N ALA A 196 7.38 17.76 31.79
CA ALA A 196 7.47 16.76 30.74
C ALA A 196 7.12 15.35 31.25
N VAL A 197 7.63 14.95 32.43
CA VAL A 197 7.31 13.67 33.06
C VAL A 197 5.81 13.58 33.38
N LEU A 198 5.23 14.62 33.98
CA LEU A 198 3.79 14.67 34.27
C LEU A 198 2.96 14.60 32.98
N GLY A 199 3.35 15.34 31.93
CA GLY A 199 2.69 15.27 30.62
C GLY A 199 2.73 13.86 30.03
N GLY A 200 3.87 13.17 30.14
CA GLY A 200 4.01 11.77 29.73
C GLY A 200 3.11 10.83 30.54
N VAL A 201 3.09 10.97 31.87
CA VAL A 201 2.21 10.18 32.77
C VAL A 201 0.74 10.40 32.44
N VAL A 202 0.32 11.64 32.17
CA VAL A 202 -1.05 11.96 31.72
C VAL A 202 -1.35 11.27 30.40
N GLY A 203 -0.46 11.36 29.40
CA GLY A 203 -0.63 10.68 28.11
C GLY A 203 -0.78 9.17 28.23
N ILE A 204 0.09 8.52 29.04
CA ILE A 204 0.01 7.09 29.37
C ILE A 204 -1.33 6.77 30.04
N GLY A 205 -1.71 7.54 31.06
CA GLY A 205 -2.94 7.31 31.83
C GLY A 205 -4.20 7.40 30.96
N VAL A 206 -4.28 8.40 30.07
CA VAL A 206 -5.40 8.54 29.13
C VAL A 206 -5.43 7.39 28.13
N ALA A 207 -4.27 6.95 27.60
CA ALA A 207 -4.21 5.80 26.70
C ALA A 207 -4.64 4.50 27.39
N VAL A 208 -4.17 4.25 28.62
CA VAL A 208 -4.60 3.09 29.41
C VAL A 208 -6.10 3.15 29.69
N ALA A 209 -6.63 4.32 30.05
CA ALA A 209 -8.06 4.50 30.32
C ALA A 209 -8.93 4.23 29.08
N ALA A 210 -8.49 4.65 27.89
CA ALA A 210 -9.22 4.46 26.63
C ALA A 210 -9.11 3.02 26.08
N TYR A 211 -7.89 2.47 26.03
CA TYR A 211 -7.63 1.22 25.29
C TYR A 211 -7.56 -0.03 26.17
N ALA A 212 -6.97 0.06 27.37
CA ALA A 212 -6.81 -1.11 28.24
C ALA A 212 -8.00 -1.26 29.21
N ALA A 213 -8.37 -0.18 29.89
CA ALA A 213 -9.45 -0.18 30.89
C ALA A 213 -10.83 0.12 30.30
N ARG A 214 -10.90 0.57 29.03
CA ARG A 214 -12.13 0.88 28.29
C ARG A 214 -13.12 1.79 29.04
N ARG A 215 -12.60 2.73 29.83
CA ARG A 215 -13.40 3.71 30.59
C ARG A 215 -13.73 4.95 29.76
N VAL A 216 -12.98 5.21 28.69
CA VAL A 216 -13.15 6.32 27.77
C VAL A 216 -13.39 5.77 26.37
N ASP A 217 -14.32 6.35 25.62
CA ASP A 217 -14.55 5.95 24.24
C ASP A 217 -13.32 6.29 23.38
N HIS A 218 -12.71 5.25 22.80
CA HIS A 218 -11.54 5.36 21.94
C HIS A 218 -11.84 6.10 20.64
N ARG A 219 -13.11 6.12 20.18
CA ARG A 219 -13.53 6.79 18.93
C ARG A 219 -13.23 8.28 18.90
N LEU A 220 -13.09 8.92 20.07
CA LEU A 220 -12.68 10.32 20.17
C LEU A 220 -11.29 10.55 19.55
N PHE A 221 -10.39 9.57 19.70
CA PHE A 221 -8.99 9.65 19.26
C PHE A 221 -8.76 8.99 17.89
N GLU A 222 -9.66 8.11 17.45
CA GLU A 222 -9.59 7.36 16.19
C GLU A 222 -10.21 8.15 15.04
N GLN A 223 -9.71 9.36 14.78
CA GLN A 223 -10.24 10.19 13.70
C GLN A 223 -9.86 9.60 12.33
N PRO A 224 -10.76 9.58 11.32
CA PRO A 224 -10.48 9.01 9.99
C PRO A 224 -9.25 9.61 9.31
N VAL A 225 -8.95 10.89 9.58
CA VAL A 225 -7.76 11.57 9.06
C VAL A 225 -6.47 10.97 9.61
N LEU A 226 -6.45 10.57 10.88
CA LEU A 226 -5.29 9.99 11.54
C LEU A 226 -5.07 8.53 11.13
N ALA A 227 -6.16 7.79 10.93
CA ALA A 227 -6.12 6.41 10.43
C ALA A 227 -5.49 6.33 9.02
N ASP A 228 -5.69 7.36 8.19
CA ASP A 228 -5.16 7.47 6.83
C ASP A 228 -3.79 8.19 6.76
N ALA A 229 -2.98 8.14 7.83
CA ALA A 229 -1.67 8.81 7.90
C ALA A 229 -1.72 10.28 7.45
N TRP A 230 -2.72 11.04 7.93
CA TRP A 230 -2.96 12.43 7.56
C TRP A 230 -3.24 12.64 6.06
N ARG A 231 -3.68 11.58 5.37
CA ARG A 231 -3.90 11.50 3.92
C ARG A 231 -2.62 11.71 3.10
N LEU A 232 -1.44 11.68 3.73
CA LEU A 232 -0.16 11.92 3.07
C LEU A 232 0.13 10.81 2.08
N ASP A 233 0.03 9.55 2.51
CA ASP A 233 0.30 8.38 1.67
C ASP A 233 -0.63 8.35 0.45
N ARG A 234 -1.91 8.67 0.64
CA ARG A 234 -2.88 8.78 -0.47
C ARG A 234 -2.58 9.96 -1.38
N ALA A 235 -2.10 11.08 -0.86
CA ALA A 235 -1.69 12.22 -1.68
C ALA A 235 -0.46 11.88 -2.53
N VAL A 236 0.57 11.27 -1.93
CA VAL A 236 1.77 10.79 -2.62
C VAL A 236 1.42 9.74 -3.66
N SER A 237 0.58 8.77 -3.32
CA SER A 237 0.15 7.71 -4.24
C SER A 237 -0.66 8.26 -5.41
N ARG A 238 -1.58 9.21 -5.18
CA ARG A 238 -2.32 9.87 -6.27
C ARG A 238 -1.41 10.72 -7.15
N PHE A 239 -0.42 11.39 -6.56
CA PHE A 239 0.55 12.16 -7.31
C PHE A 239 1.42 11.25 -8.20
N MET A 240 2.02 10.21 -7.62
CA MET A 240 2.90 9.29 -8.34
C MET A 240 2.15 8.42 -9.34
N GLY A 241 0.99 7.87 -8.96
CA GLY A 241 0.17 7.01 -9.82
C GLY A 241 -0.62 7.77 -10.89
N GLY A 242 -0.91 9.05 -10.67
CA GLY A 242 -1.59 9.92 -11.63
C GLY A 242 -0.58 10.70 -12.47
N LEU A 243 -0.23 11.90 -11.99
CA LEU A 243 0.65 12.83 -12.72
C LEU A 243 2.03 12.25 -13.00
N GLY A 244 2.64 11.59 -12.02
CA GLY A 244 3.95 10.94 -12.18
C GLY A 244 3.93 9.92 -13.30
N ARG A 245 3.00 8.95 -13.22
CA ARG A 245 2.82 7.91 -14.25
C ARG A 245 2.54 8.50 -15.63
N ALA A 246 1.64 9.48 -15.73
CA ALA A 246 1.32 10.12 -17.00
C ALA A 246 2.55 10.79 -17.64
N GLY A 247 3.42 11.41 -16.81
CA GLY A 247 4.70 11.96 -17.25
C GLY A 247 5.63 10.88 -17.81
N PHE A 248 5.82 9.78 -17.09
CA PHE A 248 6.67 8.68 -17.55
C PHE A 248 6.12 8.02 -18.84
N GLU A 249 4.80 7.81 -18.92
CA GLU A 249 4.14 7.26 -20.11
C GLU A 249 4.27 8.19 -21.33
N ALA A 250 4.28 9.51 -21.12
CA ALA A 250 4.52 10.47 -22.19
C ALA A 250 5.96 10.40 -22.72
N VAL A 251 6.94 10.26 -21.82
CA VAL A 251 8.35 10.11 -22.20
C VAL A 251 8.58 8.80 -22.94
N ALA A 252 8.01 7.69 -22.45
CA ALA A 252 8.12 6.39 -23.10
C ALA A 252 7.50 6.40 -24.51
N ARG A 253 6.30 6.98 -24.67
CA ARG A 253 5.67 7.14 -25.99
C ARG A 253 6.45 8.06 -26.92
N PHE A 254 7.13 9.08 -26.39
CA PHE A 254 7.99 9.93 -27.19
C PHE A 254 9.20 9.15 -27.71
N ASP A 255 9.82 8.32 -26.88
CA ASP A 255 10.96 7.47 -27.27
C ASP A 255 10.54 6.50 -28.39
N GLU A 256 9.46 5.75 -28.20
CA GLU A 256 8.93 4.80 -29.19
C GLU A 256 8.52 5.50 -30.49
N ALA A 257 7.85 6.65 -30.42
CA ALA A 257 7.34 7.31 -31.62
C ALA A 257 8.42 8.09 -32.39
N VAL A 258 9.34 8.76 -31.67
CA VAL A 258 10.28 9.71 -32.27
C VAL A 258 11.67 9.11 -32.40
N VAL A 259 12.20 8.51 -31.34
CA VAL A 259 13.57 7.98 -31.34
C VAL A 259 13.62 6.72 -32.18
N ASP A 260 12.80 5.71 -31.84
CA ASP A 260 12.74 4.46 -32.59
C ASP A 260 12.23 4.70 -34.02
N GLY A 261 11.20 5.54 -34.17
CA GLY A 261 10.68 5.95 -35.47
C GLY A 261 11.75 6.59 -36.38
N ALA A 262 12.65 7.41 -35.84
CA ALA A 262 13.76 7.98 -36.61
C ALA A 262 14.77 6.91 -37.04
N VAL A 263 15.13 6.00 -36.13
CA VAL A 263 16.06 4.90 -36.41
C VAL A 263 15.51 3.96 -37.48
N ASP A 264 14.26 3.53 -37.34
CA ASP A 264 13.58 2.68 -38.32
C ASP A 264 13.36 3.39 -39.66
N GLY A 265 13.15 4.71 -39.62
CA GLY A 265 13.10 5.57 -40.79
C GLY A 265 14.39 5.52 -41.59
N VAL A 266 15.54 5.70 -40.94
CA VAL A 266 16.87 5.59 -41.57
C VAL A 266 17.08 4.19 -42.13
N ALA A 267 16.78 3.14 -41.35
CA ALA A 267 16.92 1.77 -41.82
C ALA A 267 16.05 1.49 -43.06
N THR A 268 14.83 2.02 -43.08
CA THR A 268 13.91 1.88 -44.21
C THR A 268 14.39 2.63 -45.44
N LEU A 269 14.95 3.84 -45.28
CA LEU A 269 15.54 4.62 -46.36
C LEU A 269 16.69 3.85 -47.02
N VAL A 270 17.63 3.35 -46.21
CA VAL A 270 18.77 2.56 -46.70
C VAL A 270 18.31 1.30 -47.41
N ARG A 271 17.32 0.56 -46.87
CA ARG A 271 16.75 -0.62 -47.54
C ARG A 271 16.09 -0.28 -48.87
N LYS A 272 15.38 0.85 -48.97
CA LYS A 272 14.78 1.33 -50.22
C LYS A 272 15.85 1.66 -51.25
N GLU A 273 16.89 2.41 -50.87
CA GLU A 273 18.01 2.75 -51.75
C GLU A 273 18.76 1.50 -52.23
N ALA A 274 19.09 0.58 -51.32
CA ALA A 274 19.71 -0.69 -51.67
C ALA A 274 18.83 -1.52 -52.63
N GLY A 275 17.52 -1.53 -52.41
CA GLY A 275 16.55 -2.18 -53.29
C GLY A 275 16.51 -1.56 -54.70
N LEU A 276 16.63 -0.24 -54.81
CA LEU A 276 16.74 0.47 -56.09
C LEU A 276 18.08 0.17 -56.78
N LEU A 277 19.21 0.27 -56.06
CA LEU A 277 20.54 -0.07 -56.58
C LEU A 277 20.60 -1.52 -57.08
N ARG A 278 19.97 -2.46 -56.38
CA ARG A 278 19.91 -3.86 -56.78
C ARG A 278 19.25 -4.06 -58.15
N ARG A 279 18.27 -3.23 -58.52
CA ARG A 279 17.62 -3.32 -59.84
C ARG A 279 18.54 -2.90 -60.99
N PHE A 280 19.54 -2.06 -60.73
CA PHE A 280 20.56 -1.70 -61.74
C PHE A 280 21.53 -2.86 -62.04
N HIS A 281 21.71 -3.79 -61.11
CA HIS A 281 22.53 -4.99 -61.29
C HIS A 281 21.70 -6.14 -61.87
N ASN A 282 21.35 -6.04 -63.15
CA ASN A 282 20.50 -7.03 -63.86
C ASN A 282 21.28 -8.17 -64.55
N GLY A 283 22.60 -8.26 -64.36
CA GLY A 283 23.45 -9.34 -64.93
C GLY A 283 23.68 -9.26 -66.44
N LEU A 284 23.11 -8.27 -67.13
CA LEU A 284 23.27 -8.09 -68.58
C LEU A 284 24.51 -7.25 -68.89
N VAL A 285 25.52 -7.83 -69.54
CA VAL A 285 26.78 -7.16 -69.91
C VAL A 285 26.56 -5.85 -70.67
N ARG A 286 25.52 -5.76 -71.49
CA ARG A 286 25.15 -4.52 -72.22
C ARG A 286 24.83 -3.35 -71.30
N THR A 287 24.12 -3.59 -70.19
CA THR A 287 23.80 -2.55 -69.20
C THR A 287 25.07 -1.98 -68.57
N TYR A 288 26.03 -2.85 -68.23
CA TYR A 288 27.32 -2.44 -67.67
C TYR A 288 28.17 -1.68 -68.70
N ALA A 289 28.20 -2.13 -69.96
CA ALA A 289 28.93 -1.45 -71.02
C ALA A 289 28.40 -0.02 -71.28
N VAL A 290 27.06 0.14 -71.31
CA VAL A 290 26.43 1.47 -71.39
C VAL A 290 26.77 2.32 -70.17
N GLY A 291 26.71 1.75 -68.95
CA GLY A 291 27.07 2.44 -67.72
C GLY A 291 28.52 2.94 -67.71
N ILE A 292 29.48 2.09 -68.13
CA ILE A 292 30.89 2.48 -68.28
C ILE A 292 31.05 3.57 -69.34
N GLY A 293 30.36 3.45 -70.47
CA GLY A 293 30.39 4.46 -71.54
C GLY A 293 29.90 5.83 -71.07
N VAL A 294 28.75 5.88 -70.39
CA VAL A 294 28.23 7.11 -69.78
C VAL A 294 29.20 7.65 -68.73
N GLY A 295 29.76 6.79 -67.88
CA GLY A 295 30.76 7.16 -66.89
C GLY A 295 32.03 7.77 -67.51
N ALA A 296 32.54 7.18 -68.59
CA ALA A 296 33.71 7.70 -69.31
C ALA A 296 33.41 9.06 -69.95
N VAL A 297 32.28 9.20 -70.65
CA VAL A 297 31.86 10.50 -71.22
C VAL A 297 31.68 11.55 -70.13
N GLY A 298 31.05 11.18 -69.01
CA GLY A 298 30.88 12.06 -67.85
C GLY A 298 32.21 12.48 -67.24
N LEU A 299 33.17 11.57 -67.13
CA LEU A 299 34.51 11.87 -66.61
C LEU A 299 35.29 12.77 -67.56
N VAL A 300 35.20 12.55 -68.88
CA VAL A 300 35.77 13.45 -69.89
C VAL A 300 35.11 14.82 -69.83
N ALA A 301 33.78 14.91 -69.76
CA ALA A 301 33.06 16.17 -69.64
C ALA A 301 33.43 16.92 -68.36
N TRP A 302 33.50 16.22 -67.23
CA TRP A 302 33.96 16.78 -65.96
C TRP A 302 35.40 17.27 -66.05
N PHE A 303 36.29 16.46 -66.63
CA PHE A 303 37.69 16.82 -66.83
C PHE A 303 37.83 18.06 -67.70
N LEU A 304 37.14 18.11 -68.84
CA LEU A 304 37.13 19.26 -69.75
C LEU A 304 36.54 20.52 -69.10
N SER A 305 35.48 20.37 -68.30
CA SER A 305 34.90 21.49 -67.54
C SER A 305 35.87 22.04 -66.50
N ARG A 306 36.76 21.19 -65.97
CA ARG A 306 37.74 21.55 -64.94
C ARG A 306 39.08 21.99 -65.53
N SER A 307 39.43 21.54 -66.74
CA SER A 307 40.62 21.95 -67.49
C SER A 307 40.44 23.23 -68.29
N SER A 308 39.20 23.73 -68.39
CA SER A 308 38.90 25.02 -69.01
C SER A 308 39.06 26.17 -68.00
N PHE A 309 40.28 26.29 -67.47
CA PHE A 309 40.81 27.46 -66.75
C PHE A 309 42.17 27.83 -67.35
#